data_AF-A0A259DQ36-F1
#
_entry.id   AF-A0A259DQ36-F1
#
_cell.length_a   1.000
_cell.length_b   1.000
_cell.length_c   1.000
_cell.angle_alpha   90.00
_cell.angle_beta   90.00
_cell.angle_gamma   90.00
#
_symmetry.space_group_name_H-M   'P 1'
#
loop_
_entity.id
_entity.type
_entity.pdbx_description
1 polymer ?
#
loop_
_entity_poly.entity_id
_entity_poly.type
_entity_poly.pdbx_seq_one_letter_code
_entity_poly.pdbx_strand_id
1 'polypeptide(L)' 'MWNSPAEFFAMGGYALYVWCSFGVCALVLLLEPLAVRARHKSIVRRLQREVMAERFEQKGGE' A
#
# COMPACT_ATOMS: atom_id res chain seq x y z
N MET A 1 -20.01 -3.71 -33.54
CA MET A 1 -18.58 -4.02 -33.30
C MET A 1 -18.05 -2.95 -32.34
N TRP A 2 -17.85 -3.30 -31.07
CA TRP A 2 -17.28 -2.38 -30.08
C TRP A 2 -15.80 -2.21 -30.43
N ASN A 3 -15.43 -1.08 -31.04
CA ASN A 3 -14.14 -0.94 -31.72
C ASN A 3 -12.98 -0.49 -30.83
N SER A 4 -13.21 -0.05 -29.59
CA SER A 4 -12.13 0.25 -28.65
C SER A 4 -12.63 0.52 -27.22
N PRO A 5 -11.87 0.13 -26.18
CA PRO A 5 -12.13 0.56 -24.81
C PRO A 5 -12.05 2.09 -24.66
N ALA A 6 -11.28 2.77 -25.50
CA ALA A 6 -11.18 4.23 -25.55
C ALA A 6 -12.54 4.93 -25.83
N GLU A 7 -13.40 4.33 -26.67
CA GLU A 7 -14.74 4.85 -26.98
C GLU A 7 -15.67 4.77 -25.75
N PHE A 8 -15.47 3.76 -24.90
CA PHE A 8 -16.21 3.59 -23.64
C PHE A 8 -15.84 4.68 -22.62
N PHE A 9 -14.56 5.07 -22.55
CA PHE A 9 -14.09 6.19 -21.74
C PHE A 9 -14.49 7.56 -22.33
N ALA A 10 -14.58 7.65 -23.66
CA ALA A 10 -14.90 8.89 -24.38
C ALA A 10 -16.41 9.22 -24.44
N MET A 11 -17.29 8.38 -23.89
CA MET A 11 -18.76 8.57 -23.91
C MET A 11 -19.29 9.72 -22.99
N GLY A 12 -18.45 10.71 -22.67
CA GLY A 12 -18.87 12.03 -22.20
C GLY A 12 -19.31 12.16 -20.73
N GLY A 13 -19.36 11.09 -19.94
CA GLY A 13 -19.64 11.22 -18.50
C GLY A 13 -19.97 9.92 -17.75
N TYR A 14 -20.52 8.91 -18.41
CA TYR A 14 -20.94 7.65 -17.74
C TYR A 14 -19.78 6.76 -17.27
N ALA A 15 -18.66 6.76 -18.00
CA ALA A 15 -17.49 5.98 -17.62
C ALA A 15 -16.94 6.40 -16.26
N LEU A 16 -16.94 7.70 -15.96
CA LEU A 16 -16.44 8.21 -14.68
C LEU A 16 -17.22 7.65 -13.50
N TYR A 17 -18.55 7.51 -13.59
CA TYR A 17 -19.36 6.92 -12.50
C TYR A 17 -19.02 5.45 -12.24
N VAL A 18 -18.85 4.66 -13.30
CA VAL A 18 -18.49 3.25 -13.19
C VAL A 18 -17.08 3.12 -12.60
N TRP A 19 -16.13 3.83 -13.18
CA TRP A 19 -14.73 3.79 -12.74
C TRP A 19 -14.52 4.37 -11.35
N CYS A 20 -15.32 5.34 -10.90
CA CYS A 20 -15.28 5.83 -9.52
C CYS A 20 -15.67 4.73 -8.53
N SER A 21 -16.73 3.94 -8.79
CA SER A 21 -17.12 2.85 -7.89
C SER A 21 -16.03 1.76 -7.80
N PHE A 22 -15.46 1.37 -8.95
CA PHE A 22 -14.32 0.43 -8.98
C PHE A 22 -13.06 1.01 -8.33
N GLY A 23 -12.80 2.29 -8.54
CA GLY A 23 -11.68 3.02 -7.95
C GLY A 23 -11.79 3.12 -6.43
N VAL A 24 -12.98 3.40 -5.90
CA VAL A 24 -13.25 3.40 -4.45
C VAL A 24 -13.09 1.99 -3.87
N CYS A 25 -13.59 0.97 -4.55
CA CYS A 25 -13.41 -0.42 -4.11
C CYS A 25 -11.93 -0.83 -4.08
N ALA A 26 -11.18 -0.54 -5.14
CA ALA A 26 -9.74 -0.75 -5.20
C ALA A 26 -8.99 0.06 -4.14
N LEU A 27 -9.41 1.30 -3.89
CA LEU A 27 -8.83 2.16 -2.85
C LEU A 27 -9.01 1.53 -1.46
N VAL A 28 -10.21 1.06 -1.13
CA VAL A 28 -10.48 0.39 0.16
C VAL A 28 -9.63 -0.88 0.30
N LEU A 29 -9.55 -1.70 -0.75
CA LEU A 29 -8.70 -2.90 -0.76
C LEU A 29 -7.21 -2.58 -0.63
N LEU A 30 -6.75 -1.39 -1.04
CA LEU A 30 -5.37 -0.94 -0.91
C LEU A 30 -5.09 -0.28 0.44
N LEU A 31 -6.09 0.32 1.09
CA LEU A 31 -5.91 1.00 2.38
C LEU A 31 -5.47 0.02 3.48
N GLU A 32 -6.08 -1.16 3.56
CA GLU A 32 -5.70 -2.20 4.53
C GLU A 32 -4.22 -2.63 4.41
N PRO A 33 -3.72 -3.09 3.24
CA PRO A 33 -2.32 -3.49 3.10
C PRO A 33 -1.34 -2.33 3.25
N LEU A 34 -1.73 -1.09 2.91
CA LEU A 34 -0.90 0.09 3.16
C LEU A 34 -0.76 0.36 4.67
N ALA A 35 -1.85 0.29 5.41
CA ALA A 35 -1.84 0.44 6.87
C ALA A 35 -1.04 -0.68 7.55
N VAL A 36 -1.23 -1.93 7.10
CA VAL A 36 -0.46 -3.10 7.59
C VAL A 36 1.02 -2.93 7.28
N ARG A 37 1.39 -2.50 6.06
CA ARG A 37 2.79 -2.23 5.70
C ARG A 37 3.40 -1.12 6.54
N ALA A 38 2.67 -0.05 6.80
CA ALA A 38 3.14 1.04 7.65
C ALA A 38 3.41 0.55 9.08
N ARG A 39 2.48 -0.25 9.64
CA ARG A 39 2.64 -0.86 10.96
C ARG A 39 3.81 -1.84 10.99
N HIS A 40 3.94 -2.69 9.97
CA HIS A 40 5.02 -3.66 9.88
C HIS A 40 6.40 -2.99 9.83
N LYS A 41 6.54 -1.92 9.04
CA LYS A 41 7.77 -1.10 8.99
C LYS A 41 8.11 -0.49 10.36
N SER A 42 7.09 -0.05 11.12
CA SER A 42 7.30 0.50 12.45
C SER A 42 7.81 -0.54 13.45
N ILE A 43 7.29 -1.77 13.40
CA ILE A 43 7.67 -2.88 14.27
C ILE A 43 9.08 -3.35 13.94
N VAL A 44 9.38 -3.59 12.66
CA VAL A 44 10.73 -4.00 12.20
C VAL A 44 11.77 -2.98 12.62
N ARG A 45 11.47 -1.68 12.51
CA ARG A 45 12.39 -0.61 12.91
C ARG A 45 12.61 -0.51 14.43
N ARG A 46 11.68 -1.02 15.24
CA ARG A 46 11.86 -1.14 16.70
C ARG A 46 12.76 -2.33 17.02
N LEU A 47 12.46 -3.52 16.49
CA LEU A 47 13.30 -4.71 16.67
C LEU A 47 14.74 -4.49 16.19
N GLN A 48 14.94 -3.84 15.05
CA GLN A 48 16.29 -3.53 14.56
C GLN A 48 17.10 -2.67 15.54
N ARG A 49 16.45 -1.79 16.32
CA ARG A 49 17.16 -0.98 17.32
C ARG A 49 17.53 -1.79 18.55
N GLU A 50 16.66 -2.67 19.01
CA GLU A 50 16.91 -3.57 20.13
C GLU A 50 18.07 -4.52 19.80
N VAL A 51 18.02 -5.19 18.63
CA VAL A 51 19.09 -6.09 18.18
C VAL A 51 20.44 -5.38 18.04
N MET A 52 20.44 -4.11 17.59
CA MET A 52 21.68 -3.35 17.50
C MET A 52 22.22 -2.98 18.89
N ALA A 53 21.36 -2.62 19.85
CA ALA A 53 21.77 -2.33 21.22
C ALA A 53 22.38 -3.57 21.90
N GLU A 54 21.72 -4.73 21.78
CA GLU A 54 22.23 -6.00 22.33
C GLU A 54 23.60 -6.38 21.73
N ARG A 55 23.79 -6.16 20.42
CA ARG A 55 25.09 -6.38 19.75
C ARG A 55 26.20 -5.45 20.26
N PHE A 56 25.87 -4.21 20.63
CA PHE A 56 26.85 -3.27 21.18
C PHE A 56 27.23 -3.63 22.62
N GLU A 57 26.27 -4.07 23.45
CA GLU A 57 26.57 -4.56 24.81
C GLU A 57 27.39 -5.85 24.79
N GLN A 58 27.05 -6.80 23.91
CA GLN A 58 27.80 -8.06 23.80
C GLN A 58 29.26 -7.84 23.38
N LYS A 59 29.52 -6.90 22.48
CA LYS A 59 30.87 -6.63 21.95
C LYS A 59 31.71 -5.71 22.83
N GLY A 60 31.10 -5.01 23.79
CA GLY A 60 31.81 -4.17 24.77
C GLY A 60 32.21 -4.91 26.05
N GLY A 61 31.70 -6.13 26.25
CA GLY A 61 32.02 -6.99 27.41
C GLY A 61 33.04 -8.11 27.13
N GLU A 62 33.50 -8.25 25.88
CA GLU A 62 34.65 -9.09 25.48
C GLU A 62 35.95 -8.27 25.44
#